data_AF-A0A5C8V7S8-F1
#
_entry.id   AF-A0A5C8V7S8-F1
#
_cell.length_a   1.000
_cell.length_b   1.000
_cell.length_c   1.000
_cell.angle_alpha   90.00
_cell.angle_beta   90.00
_cell.angle_gamma   90.00
#
_symmetry.space_group_name_H-M   'P 1'
#
loop_
_entity.id
_entity.type
_entity.pdbx_description
1 polymer ?
#
loop_
_entity_poly.entity_id
_entity_poly.type
_entity_poly.pdbx_seq_one_letter_code
_entity_poly.pdbx_strand_id
1 'polypeptide(L)'
;MALSFENSDLDITYTHWKCEGKDKYFLFPPLSLNNKLLGVQSRNRVELSRIDFTLKEKADSLIFEDLHSGFRFMLDLSDVSIGKIHFSGHSGLKETWIRIPLEQTSVWM
;
A
#
# COMPACT_ATOMS: atom_id res chain seq x y z
N MET A 1 36.28 -13.90 -1.63
CA MET A 1 35.06 -13.65 -2.42
C MET A 1 33.89 -13.97 -1.53
N ALA A 2 33.14 -12.95 -1.10
CA ALA A 2 31.99 -13.12 -0.22
C ALA A 2 30.74 -13.37 -1.07
N LEU A 3 30.06 -14.49 -0.83
CA LEU A 3 28.65 -14.67 -1.16
C LEU A 3 27.89 -14.57 0.16
N SER A 4 27.61 -13.34 0.61
CA SER A 4 26.77 -13.10 1.76
C SER A 4 25.35 -12.86 1.28
N PHE A 5 24.48 -13.86 1.47
CA PHE A 5 23.03 -13.66 1.52
C PHE A 5 22.67 -12.97 2.84
N GLU A 6 23.16 -11.76 3.06
CA GLU A 6 22.62 -10.92 4.13
C GLU A 6 21.37 -10.24 3.54
N ASN A 7 20.20 -10.67 4.02
CA ASN A 7 18.85 -10.34 3.55
C ASN A 7 18.34 -11.20 2.38
N SER A 8 18.27 -12.52 2.58
CA SER A 8 17.44 -13.38 1.73
C SER A 8 15.97 -12.94 1.81
N ASP A 9 15.49 -12.20 0.81
CA ASP A 9 14.08 -12.04 0.49
C ASP A 9 13.45 -13.42 0.30
N LEU A 10 12.60 -13.88 1.21
CA LEU A 10 11.65 -14.97 0.89
C LEU A 10 10.33 -14.96 1.69
N ASP A 11 10.19 -14.16 2.76
CA ASP A 11 8.91 -14.03 3.50
C ASP A 11 8.53 -12.56 3.78
N ILE A 12 8.68 -11.66 2.81
CA ILE A 12 8.02 -10.34 2.91
C ILE A 12 6.52 -10.58 2.72
N THR A 13 5.76 -10.59 3.82
CA THR A 13 4.30 -10.75 3.78
C THR A 13 3.66 -9.48 3.22
N TYR A 14 3.36 -9.47 1.92
CA TYR A 14 2.60 -8.40 1.31
C TYR A 14 1.12 -8.49 1.69
N THR A 15 0.53 -7.32 1.95
CA THR A 15 -0.92 -7.21 2.13
C THR A 15 -1.56 -6.70 0.84
N HIS A 16 -2.65 -7.35 0.44
CA HIS A 16 -3.37 -7.08 -0.80
C HIS A 16 -4.62 -6.25 -0.49
N TRP A 17 -4.81 -5.18 -1.24
CA TRP A 17 -5.92 -4.25 -1.02
C TRP A 17 -6.58 -3.88 -2.34
N LYS A 18 -7.91 -3.75 -2.31
CA LYS A 18 -8.72 -3.26 -3.44
C LYS A 18 -9.53 -2.06 -3.02
N CYS A 19 -9.59 -1.05 -3.88
CA CYS A 19 -10.47 0.09 -3.69
C CYS A 19 -11.93 -0.35 -3.88
N GLU A 20 -12.78 -0.03 -2.91
CA GLU A 20 -14.21 -0.31 -2.97
C GLU A 20 -14.83 0.40 -4.19
N GLY A 21 -15.63 -0.34 -4.96
CA GLY A 21 -16.30 0.17 -6.16
C GLY A 21 -15.39 0.47 -7.37
N LYS A 22 -14.07 0.20 -7.31
CA LYS A 22 -13.13 0.44 -8.42
C LYS A 22 -12.27 -0.78 -8.71
N ASP A 23 -11.89 -0.96 -9.97
CA ASP A 23 -10.90 -1.98 -10.38
C ASP A 23 -9.47 -1.43 -10.22
N LYS A 24 -9.16 -1.08 -8.97
CA LYS A 24 -7.90 -0.46 -8.55
C LYS A 24 -7.37 -1.22 -7.35
N TYR A 25 -6.11 -1.62 -7.43
CA TYR A 25 -5.50 -2.50 -6.44
C TYR A 25 -4.17 -1.97 -5.94
N PHE A 26 -3.79 -2.43 -4.75
CA PHE A 26 -2.54 -2.05 -4.08
C PHE A 26 -1.92 -3.24 -3.36
N LEU A 27 -0.62 -3.41 -3.54
CA LEU A 27 0.22 -4.33 -2.77
C LEU A 27 1.10 -3.51 -1.83
N PHE A 28 0.92 -3.70 -0.53
CA PHE A 28 1.76 -3.08 0.48
C PHE A 28 2.73 -4.09 1.08
N PRO A 29 4.03 -3.77 1.16
CA PRO A 29 4.96 -4.53 2.00
C PRO A 29 4.57 -4.34 3.48
N PRO A 30 5.18 -5.09 4.41
CA PRO A 30 5.10 -4.80 5.83
C PRO A 30 5.39 -3.31 6.08
N LEU A 31 4.42 -2.64 6.68
CA LEU A 31 4.49 -1.20 6.90
C LEU A 31 5.56 -0.90 7.95
N SER A 32 6.49 0.00 7.61
CA SER A 32 7.54 0.46 8.50
C SER A 32 7.58 1.98 8.47
N LEU A 33 7.52 2.60 9.65
CA LEU A 33 7.53 4.06 9.77
C LEU A 33 8.88 4.65 9.37
N ASN A 34 8.85 5.82 8.74
CA ASN A 34 10.01 6.62 8.35
C ASN A 34 10.99 5.93 7.38
N ASN A 35 10.63 4.76 6.85
CA ASN A 35 11.40 4.02 5.86
C ASN A 35 10.81 4.21 4.46
N LYS A 36 11.67 4.10 3.44
CA LYS A 36 11.22 4.00 2.05
C LYS A 36 10.57 2.64 1.85
N LEU A 37 9.35 2.64 1.34
CA LEU A 37 8.57 1.46 1.02
C LEU A 37 8.27 1.43 -0.48
N LEU A 38 8.09 0.23 -1.01
CA LEU A 38 7.76 -0.01 -2.41
C LEU A 38 6.45 -0.76 -2.49
N GLY A 39 5.48 -0.17 -3.19
CA GLY A 39 4.20 -0.77 -3.49
C GLY A 39 3.99 -0.96 -4.98
N VAL A 40 3.03 -1.81 -5.31
CA VAL A 40 2.56 -2.02 -6.69
C VAL A 40 1.09 -1.65 -6.75
N GLN A 41 0.74 -0.80 -7.71
CA GLN A 41 -0.63 -0.45 -8.02
C GLN A 41 -1.03 -1.03 -9.37
N SER A 42 -2.26 -1.54 -9.45
CA SER A 42 -2.90 -1.84 -10.73
C SER A 42 -4.08 -0.89 -10.94
N ARG A 43 -4.21 -0.33 -12.14
CA ARG A 43 -5.41 0.39 -12.60
C ARG A 43 -6.03 -0.37 -13.77
N ASN A 44 -7.30 -0.74 -13.63
CA ASN A 44 -8.09 -1.42 -14.67
C ASN A 44 -7.47 -2.74 -15.16
N ARG A 45 -6.75 -3.48 -14.30
CA ARG A 45 -6.07 -4.77 -14.57
C ARG A 45 -5.01 -4.81 -15.68
N VAL A 46 -4.86 -3.76 -16.46
CA VAL A 46 -3.95 -3.75 -17.62
C VAL A 46 -2.63 -3.06 -17.28
N GLU A 47 -2.65 -2.03 -16.44
CA GLU A 47 -1.47 -1.24 -16.13
C GLU A 47 -1.01 -1.47 -14.70
N LEU A 48 0.19 -2.05 -14.57
CA LEU A 48 0.92 -2.12 -13.31
C LEU A 48 1.89 -0.95 -13.21
N SER A 49 1.80 -0.19 -12.13
CA SER A 49 2.73 0.87 -11.81
C SER A 49 3.38 0.63 -10.46
N ARG A 50 4.68 0.90 -10.39
CA ARG A 50 5.42 0.93 -9.13
C ARG A 50 5.16 2.28 -8.44
N ILE A 51 4.95 2.23 -7.13
CA ILE A 51 4.85 3.42 -6.28
C ILE A 51 5.92 3.30 -5.19
N ASP A 52 6.82 4.26 -5.15
CA ASP A 52 7.74 4.43 -4.03
C ASP A 52 7.13 5.44 -3.06
N PHE A 53 7.03 5.09 -1.79
CA PHE A 53 6.42 5.97 -0.79
C PHE A 53 7.14 5.92 0.55
N THR A 54 6.87 6.90 1.41
CA THR A 54 7.24 6.84 2.83
C THR A 54 5.97 6.88 3.68
N LEU A 55 6.05 6.23 4.83
CA LEU A 55 4.99 6.24 5.84
C LEU A 55 5.42 7.11 7.01
N LYS A 56 4.64 8.14 7.32
CA LYS A 56 4.87 9.04 8.46
C LYS A 56 3.68 9.01 9.38
N GLU A 57 3.91 9.05 10.69
CA GLU A 57 2.83 9.16 11.66
C GLU A 57 2.60 10.62 12.06
N LYS A 58 1.34 11.03 12.14
CA LYS A 58 0.95 12.37 12.59
C LYS A 58 -0.37 12.31 13.35
N ALA A 59 -0.32 12.49 14.66
CA ALA A 59 -1.48 12.35 15.55
C ALA A 59 -2.19 11.01 15.28
N ASP A 60 -3.50 11.01 15.06
CA ASP A 60 -4.30 9.80 14.83
C ASP A 60 -4.33 9.38 13.34
N SER A 61 -3.25 9.63 12.59
CA SER A 61 -3.21 9.37 11.15
C SER A 61 -1.84 8.91 10.68
N LEU A 62 -1.85 8.04 9.67
CA LEU A 62 -0.67 7.67 8.90
C LEU A 62 -0.68 8.37 7.55
N ILE A 63 0.40 9.07 7.24
CA ILE A 63 0.60 9.79 5.98
C ILE A 63 1.46 8.93 5.06
N PHE A 64 0.86 8.50 3.96
CA PHE A 64 1.53 7.87 2.83
C PHE A 64 1.91 8.97 1.84
N GLU A 65 3.21 9.22 1.67
CA GLU A 65 3.73 10.21 0.75
C GLU A 65 4.45 9.52 -0.41
N ASP A 66 3.89 9.63 -1.62
CA ASP A 66 4.55 9.20 -2.85
C ASP A 66 5.79 10.06 -3.09
N LEU A 67 6.94 9.40 -3.23
CA LEU A 67 8.24 10.04 -3.35
C LEU A 67 8.49 10.68 -4.73
N HIS A 68 7.79 10.23 -5.76
CA HIS A 68 7.97 10.76 -7.12
C HIS A 68 7.05 11.95 -7.38
N SER A 69 5.80 11.84 -6.95
CA SER A 69 4.78 12.86 -7.23
C SER A 69 4.58 13.85 -6.07
N GLY A 70 5.05 13.52 -4.87
CA GLY A 70 4.76 14.28 -3.65
C GLY A 70 3.32 14.19 -3.19
N PHE A 71 2.47 13.38 -3.86
CA PHE A 71 1.09 13.20 -3.44
C PHE A 71 1.01 12.51 -2.08
N ARG A 72 0.15 13.04 -1.23
CA ARG A 72 -0.07 12.53 0.12
C ARG A 72 -1.46 11.95 0.26
N PHE A 73 -1.51 10.73 0.80
CA PHE A 73 -2.71 10.07 1.26
C PHE A 73 -2.65 9.94 2.77
N MET A 74 -3.69 10.35 3.46
CA MET A 74 -3.84 10.17 4.90
C MET A 74 -4.74 8.96 5.14
N LEU A 75 -4.21 8.00 5.88
CA LEU A 75 -4.93 6.88 6.44
C LEU A 75 -5.42 7.27 7.84
N ASP A 76 -6.73 7.26 8.00
CA ASP A 76 -7.41 7.49 9.28
C ASP A 76 -7.28 6.23 10.16
N LEU A 77 -6.74 6.39 11.37
CA LEU A 77 -6.58 5.31 12.35
C LEU A 77 -7.75 5.17 13.33
N SER A 78 -8.77 6.03 13.25
CA SER A 78 -9.92 5.99 14.15
C SER A 78 -10.83 4.78 13.93
N ASP A 79 -10.80 4.19 12.72
CA ASP A 79 -11.57 2.99 12.34
C ASP A 79 -10.63 1.96 11.67
N VAL A 80 -9.65 1.47 12.42
CA VAL A 80 -8.77 0.37 11.97
C VAL A 80 -9.46 -0.95 12.23
N SER A 81 -10.27 -1.38 11.27
CA SER A 81 -10.67 -2.79 11.19
C SER A 81 -9.62 -3.59 10.41
N ILE A 82 -9.36 -4.84 10.80
CA ILE A 82 -8.29 -5.72 10.27
C ILE A 82 -8.32 -5.89 8.73
N GLY A 83 -9.44 -5.54 8.08
CA GLY A 83 -9.63 -5.67 6.64
C GLY A 83 -10.13 -4.42 5.91
N LYS A 84 -10.18 -3.25 6.54
CA LYS A 84 -10.68 -2.03 5.89
C LYS A 84 -9.88 -0.81 6.31
N ILE A 85 -9.52 0.01 5.34
CA ILE A 85 -8.78 1.25 5.55
C ILE A 85 -9.38 2.38 4.73
N HIS A 86 -9.34 3.60 5.28
CA HIS A 86 -9.89 4.79 4.66
C HIS A 86 -8.77 5.78 4.32
N PHE A 87 -8.55 6.01 3.03
CA PHE A 87 -7.61 7.01 2.55
C PHE A 87 -8.33 8.31 2.22
N SER A 88 -7.72 9.43 2.63
CA SER A 88 -8.08 10.77 2.21
C SER A 88 -6.90 11.44 1.50
N GLY A 89 -7.12 11.93 0.29
CA GLY A 89 -6.13 12.67 -0.49
C GLY A 89 -6.25 14.17 -0.24
N HIS A 90 -5.18 14.91 -0.58
CA HIS A 90 -5.11 16.36 -0.40
C HIS A 90 -6.21 17.15 -1.14
N SER A 91 -6.80 16.59 -2.19
CA SER A 91 -7.89 17.18 -2.98
C SER A 91 -9.31 16.90 -2.42
N GLY A 92 -9.41 16.33 -1.20
CA GLY A 92 -10.69 15.88 -0.64
C GLY A 92 -11.16 14.53 -1.19
N LEU A 93 -10.36 13.88 -2.05
CA LEU A 93 -10.60 12.51 -2.51
C LEU A 93 -10.68 11.58 -1.30
N LYS A 94 -11.75 10.78 -1.18
CA LYS A 94 -11.88 9.73 -0.18
C LYS A 94 -12.01 8.39 -0.87
N GLU A 95 -11.19 7.43 -0.48
CA GLU A 95 -11.23 6.07 -1.00
C GLU A 95 -11.22 5.08 0.17
N THR A 96 -12.15 4.13 0.13
CA THR A 96 -12.17 2.99 1.03
C THR A 96 -11.46 1.83 0.36
N TRP A 97 -10.57 1.16 1.08
CA TRP A 97 -9.84 0.00 0.60
C TRP A 97 -10.08 -1.18 1.51
N ILE A 98 -10.30 -2.34 0.90
CA ILE A 98 -10.64 -3.58 1.59
C ILE A 98 -9.51 -4.58 1.34
N ARG A 99 -9.07 -5.23 2.40
CA ARG A 99 -8.05 -6.28 2.34
C ARG A 99 -8.62 -7.49 1.64
N ILE A 100 -7.89 -8.01 0.66
CA ILE A 100 -8.24 -9.24 -0.06
C ILE A 100 -7.33 -10.38 0.42
N PRO A 101 -7.86 -11.60 0.66
CA PRO A 101 -7.04 -12.77 0.91
C PRO A 101 -6.08 -13.06 -0.25
N LEU A 102 -4.84 -13.42 0.07
CA LEU A 102 -3.82 -13.82 -0.90
C LEU A 102 -4.28 -14.95 -1.82
N GLU A 103 -5.13 -15.86 -1.35
CA GLU A 103 -5.64 -17.00 -2.12
C GLU A 103 -6.53 -16.61 -3.31
N GLN A 104 -7.08 -15.38 -3.31
CA GLN A 104 -7.88 -14.84 -4.42
C GLN A 104 -7.04 -14.01 -5.42
N THR A 105 -5.71 -13.99 -5.27
CA THR A 105 -4.81 -13.18 -6.10
C THR A 105 -4.52 -13.78 -7.47
N SER A 106 -4.93 -15.02 -7.75
CA SER A 106 -4.91 -15.60 -9.10
C SER A 106 -5.76 -14.82 -10.11
N VAL A 107 -6.48 -13.78 -9.67
CA VAL A 107 -7.22 -12.84 -10.53
C VAL A 107 -6.34 -11.68 -11.02
N TRP A 108 -5.10 -11.54 -10.51
CA TRP A 108 -4.14 -10.49 -10.91
C TRP A 108 -3.19 -10.90 -12.04
N MET A 109 -2.92 -12.20 -12.20
CA MET A 109 -2.05 -12.76 -13.25
C MET A 109 -2.85 -13.29 -14.43
#